data_AF-A0A4W5P698-F1
#
_entry.id   AF-A0A4W5P698-F1
#
_cell.length_a   1.000
_cell.length_b   1.000
_cell.length_c   1.000
_cell.angle_alpha   90.00
_cell.angle_beta   90.00
_cell.angle_gamma   90.00
#
_symmetry.space_group_name_H-M   'P 1'
#
loop_
_entity.id
_entity.type
_entity.pdbx_description
1 polymer ?
#
loop_
_entity_poly.entity_id
_entity_poly.type
_entity_poly.pdbx_seq_one_letter_code
_entity_poly.pdbx_strand_id
1 'polypeptide(L)'
;MYPPSRKDFIALTLSDQHSRSYNNGKHRRQSCWRKWKQLSRLQRSLILFLLALLLICGLLSYPSFSEQWRGRPLSPLSLAVSLLYLHAAIDVSQHAPVLCIDVCICVCVCTQALNPVDRLEMVREAFRHAWKGYKEFAWGHDELKPVSKSYGEWFGLGLTLIDALDTMWILGLKEEFEEARKWVETELSFSRNVDVNLFESTIRILGGLLSTYHLTGDEMFLEKAKDIGLRLMPAFKTPSKIPFSDVNIGKGTAHPPRWTSDSTLAEVTSVQLEFRELSRLTQDPQYQEVVNEVMRLVHKLPGKHDGLVPMFINTNSGQFTHKGVFTLGARADSYYEYLLKQWIQGGKTEPDLLEDYLEAIEGVKKHLLRTSGPRKLTFVGELNHNRFNPKMDHLVCFLPGTLALGAHNGLPEDHMELALQLMETCHQMYIQMETGLSPEIAHFNLQPYDGRDIDVKPADRHNLLRPETVESLFYLYRFTKDTKYRDWGWDILESFNKYTRVPSGGYTSISNVRDPVNPGPRDKMESFFLGETLKYFYLLFSDDLELLSLDKYVFNTEAHPLPIWQLPPV
;
A
#
# COMPACT_ATOMS: atom_id res chain seq x y z
N MET A 1 12.63 59.52 18.53
CA MET A 1 11.62 58.52 18.11
C MET A 1 10.83 58.14 19.35
N TYR A 2 9.59 58.63 19.46
CA TYR A 2 8.67 58.32 20.56
C TYR A 2 8.07 56.90 20.38
N PRO A 3 7.82 56.15 21.46
CA PRO A 3 7.14 54.86 21.36
C PRO A 3 5.64 55.05 21.10
N PRO A 4 4.99 54.22 20.26
CA PRO A 4 3.56 54.34 20.02
C PRO A 4 2.73 53.78 21.18
N SER A 5 1.61 54.48 21.44
CA SER A 5 0.64 54.26 22.52
C SER A 5 -0.21 53.01 22.35
N ARG A 6 -0.53 52.32 23.47
CA ARG A 6 -1.56 51.28 23.57
C ARG A 6 -2.92 51.77 23.04
N LYS A 7 -3.59 50.94 22.25
CA LYS A 7 -4.99 51.10 21.86
C LYS A 7 -5.84 50.09 22.63
N ASP A 8 -6.69 50.58 23.52
CA ASP A 8 -7.79 49.82 24.11
C ASP A 8 -9.02 49.96 23.20
N PHE A 9 -9.66 48.85 22.85
CA PHE A 9 -10.92 48.84 22.11
C PHE A 9 -12.06 48.37 23.02
N ILE A 10 -13.09 49.21 23.12
CA ILE A 10 -14.35 48.97 23.83
C ILE A 10 -15.33 48.33 22.84
N ALA A 11 -15.90 47.17 23.18
CA ALA A 11 -16.97 46.55 22.42
C ALA A 11 -18.35 47.08 22.87
N LEU A 12 -19.09 47.69 21.95
CA LEU A 12 -20.48 48.11 22.13
C LEU A 12 -21.41 47.04 21.55
N THR A 13 -22.33 46.52 22.37
CA THR A 13 -23.37 45.58 21.94
C THR A 13 -24.67 46.36 21.70
N LEU A 14 -25.12 46.43 20.45
CA LEU A 14 -26.43 46.98 20.09
C LEU A 14 -27.49 45.86 20.16
N SER A 15 -28.55 46.09 20.93
CA SER A 15 -29.72 45.23 20.99
C SER A 15 -30.72 45.62 19.91
N ASP A 16 -31.11 44.68 19.05
CA ASP A 16 -32.23 44.88 18.11
C ASP A 16 -33.39 43.94 18.46
N GLN A 17 -34.60 44.52 18.50
CA GLN A 17 -35.88 43.90 18.78
C GLN A 17 -36.64 43.74 17.46
N HIS A 18 -36.82 42.51 16.96
CA HIS A 18 -38.11 41.96 16.48
C HIS A 18 -37.96 40.61 15.74
N SER A 19 -38.45 39.56 16.40
CA SER A 19 -39.20 38.39 15.89
C SER A 19 -38.79 37.69 14.57
N ARG A 20 -38.48 36.39 14.61
CA ARG A 20 -39.42 35.25 14.62
C ARG A 20 -38.68 33.89 14.68
N SER A 21 -39.35 32.97 15.38
CA SER A 21 -39.01 31.58 15.71
C SER A 21 -38.38 30.73 14.61
N TYR A 22 -37.26 30.06 14.93
CA TYR A 22 -36.95 28.71 14.44
C TYR A 22 -36.49 27.86 15.64
N ASN A 23 -37.31 26.84 15.95
CA ASN A 23 -37.05 25.84 16.97
C ASN A 23 -35.86 24.96 16.55
N ASN A 24 -34.83 24.88 17.40
CA ASN A 24 -33.83 23.81 17.30
C ASN A 24 -33.51 23.29 18.70
N GLY A 25 -34.26 22.26 19.11
CA GLY A 25 -34.06 21.52 20.34
C GLY A 25 -32.73 20.76 20.30
N LYS A 26 -31.64 21.41 20.70
CA LYS A 26 -30.40 20.71 21.08
C LYS A 26 -30.61 20.08 22.46
N HIS A 27 -30.88 18.78 22.50
CA HIS A 27 -30.66 17.98 23.70
C HIS A 27 -29.18 18.09 24.10
N ARG A 28 -28.88 18.98 25.05
CA ARG A 28 -27.60 18.99 25.76
C ARG A 28 -27.48 17.67 26.52
N ARG A 29 -26.64 16.74 26.04
CA ARG A 29 -26.19 15.58 26.83
C ARG A 29 -25.56 16.12 28.11
N GLN A 30 -26.28 16.01 29.22
CA GLN A 30 -25.73 16.29 30.55
C GLN A 30 -24.64 15.25 30.83
N SER A 31 -23.39 15.71 30.95
CA SER A 31 -22.27 14.85 31.33
C SER A 31 -22.55 14.15 32.66
N CYS A 32 -22.59 12.81 32.68
CA CYS A 32 -22.77 11.98 33.87
C CYS A 32 -21.79 12.36 35.00
N TRP A 33 -20.64 12.90 34.62
CA TRP A 33 -19.60 13.34 35.54
C TRP A 33 -20.02 14.53 36.43
N ARG A 34 -20.88 15.43 35.91
CA ARG A 34 -21.44 16.53 36.72
C ARG A 34 -22.47 16.03 37.73
N LYS A 35 -23.31 15.06 37.35
CA LYS A 35 -24.25 14.40 38.30
C LYS A 35 -23.50 13.57 39.35
N TRP A 36 -22.42 12.88 38.97
CA TRP A 36 -21.55 12.17 39.90
C TRP A 36 -20.98 13.09 40.98
N LYS A 37 -20.53 14.29 40.59
CA LYS A 37 -20.02 15.32 41.51
C LYS A 37 -21.08 15.93 42.44
N GLN A 38 -22.37 15.74 42.17
CA GLN A 38 -23.46 16.21 43.03
C GLN A 38 -23.90 15.18 44.09
N LEU A 39 -23.49 13.92 43.96
CA LEU A 39 -23.81 12.87 44.94
C LEU A 39 -22.99 13.03 46.23
N SER A 40 -23.58 12.71 47.37
CA SER A 40 -22.90 12.71 48.67
C SER A 40 -21.81 11.62 48.72
N ARG A 41 -20.85 11.74 49.64
CA ARG A 41 -19.77 10.73 49.80
C ARG A 41 -20.35 9.33 50.06
N LEU A 42 -21.42 9.24 50.83
CA LEU A 42 -22.12 7.98 51.12
C LEU A 42 -22.73 7.37 49.85
N GLN A 43 -23.42 8.18 49.03
CA GLN A 43 -24.05 7.73 47.79
C GLN A 43 -23.04 7.21 46.77
N ARG A 44 -21.89 7.88 46.63
CA ARG A 44 -20.81 7.40 45.75
C ARG A 44 -20.22 6.08 46.23
N SER A 45 -20.04 5.92 47.54
CA SER A 45 -19.52 4.68 48.13
C SER A 45 -20.49 3.51 47.92
N LEU A 46 -21.80 3.74 48.06
CA LEU A 46 -22.86 2.74 47.80
C LEU A 46 -22.90 2.31 46.33
N ILE A 47 -22.77 3.26 45.40
CA ILE A 47 -22.77 2.95 43.96
C ILE A 47 -21.51 2.16 43.57
N LEU A 48 -20.33 2.53 44.07
CA LEU A 48 -19.10 1.78 43.81
C LEU A 48 -19.15 0.38 44.41
N PHE A 49 -19.73 0.22 45.60
CA PHE A 49 -19.92 -1.08 46.24
C PHE A 49 -20.86 -1.97 45.43
N LEU A 50 -21.99 -1.45 44.93
CA LEU A 50 -22.91 -2.18 44.05
C LEU A 50 -22.26 -2.59 42.73
N LEU A 51 -21.45 -1.73 42.12
CA LEU A 51 -20.71 -2.06 40.89
C LEU A 51 -19.66 -3.16 41.13
N ALA A 52 -18.95 -3.12 42.26
CA ALA A 52 -18.01 -4.17 42.64
C ALA A 52 -18.72 -5.50 42.90
N LEU A 53 -19.88 -5.47 43.58
CA LEU A 53 -20.69 -6.66 43.82
C LEU A 53 -21.18 -7.28 42.50
N LEU A 54 -21.66 -6.46 41.55
CA LEU A 54 -22.08 -6.91 40.23
C LEU A 54 -20.93 -7.50 39.41
N LEU A 55 -19.73 -6.94 39.53
CA LEU A 55 -18.54 -7.46 38.86
C LEU A 55 -18.12 -8.83 39.43
N ILE A 56 -18.17 -8.97 40.76
CA ILE A 56 -17.89 -10.24 41.45
C ILE A 56 -18.95 -11.28 41.09
N CYS A 57 -20.24 -10.93 41.11
CA CYS A 57 -21.32 -11.80 40.64
C CYS A 57 -21.12 -12.20 39.18
N GLY A 58 -20.72 -11.27 38.30
CA GLY A 58 -20.43 -11.55 36.89
C GLY A 58 -19.28 -12.54 36.71
N LEU A 59 -18.18 -12.37 37.45
CA LEU A 59 -17.02 -13.26 37.42
C LEU A 59 -17.34 -14.66 37.98
N LEU A 60 -18.17 -14.74 39.03
CA LEU A 60 -18.64 -16.02 39.60
C LEU A 60 -19.68 -16.72 38.72
N SER A 61 -20.45 -15.98 37.92
CA SER A 61 -21.44 -16.56 36.99
C SER A 61 -20.86 -16.92 35.62
N TYR A 62 -19.67 -16.39 35.29
CA TYR A 62 -19.01 -16.58 34.00
C TYR A 62 -18.72 -18.04 33.66
N PRO A 63 -18.26 -18.90 34.61
CA PRO A 63 -18.05 -20.32 34.33
C PRO A 63 -19.37 -21.02 33.98
N SER A 64 -20.43 -20.80 34.77
CA SER A 64 -21.75 -21.42 34.57
C SER A 64 -22.43 -20.99 33.27
N PHE A 65 -22.22 -19.74 32.83
CA PHE A 65 -22.76 -19.24 31.56
C PHE A 65 -21.96 -19.74 30.35
N SER A 66 -20.65 -19.95 30.51
CA SER A 66 -19.77 -20.46 29.44
C SER A 66 -20.02 -21.93 29.11
N GLU A 67 -20.45 -22.73 30.10
CA GLU A 67 -20.83 -24.13 29.87
C GLU A 67 -22.19 -24.26 29.18
N GLN A 68 -23.13 -23.34 29.42
CA GLN A 68 -24.46 -23.37 28.80
C GLN A 68 -24.47 -22.93 27.33
N TRP A 69 -23.47 -22.15 26.88
CA TRP A 69 -23.32 -21.72 25.47
C TRP A 69 -22.52 -22.68 24.59
N ARG A 70 -21.78 -23.64 25.17
CA ARG A 70 -21.11 -24.71 24.40
C ARG A 70 -22.02 -25.93 24.32
N GLY A 71 -23.05 -25.86 23.47
CA GLY A 71 -23.90 -27.01 23.17
C GLY A 71 -23.12 -28.19 22.56
N ARG A 72 -22.60 -29.10 23.39
CA ARG A 72 -22.10 -30.42 22.98
C ARG A 72 -22.48 -31.50 24.02
N PRO A 73 -22.91 -32.70 23.56
CA PRO A 73 -23.26 -33.81 24.44
C PRO A 73 -22.01 -34.48 25.01
N LEU A 74 -22.14 -35.01 26.23
CA LEU A 74 -21.10 -35.73 26.97
C LEU A 74 -20.65 -37.00 26.25
N SER A 75 -19.33 -37.20 26.10
CA SER A 75 -18.71 -38.51 25.91
C SER A 75 -17.72 -38.78 27.06
N PRO A 76 -17.62 -40.02 27.57
CA PRO A 76 -16.95 -40.31 28.83
C PRO A 76 -15.46 -40.59 28.59
N LEU A 77 -14.60 -39.57 28.67
CA LEU A 77 -13.14 -39.77 28.65
C LEU A 77 -12.30 -38.62 29.22
N SER A 78 -12.86 -37.81 30.13
CA SER A 78 -12.14 -36.65 30.73
C SER A 78 -11.84 -36.77 32.23
N LEU A 79 -11.89 -37.96 32.82
CA LEU A 79 -11.55 -38.19 34.24
C LEU A 79 -10.10 -38.65 34.49
N ALA A 80 -9.18 -38.54 33.52
CA ALA A 80 -7.87 -39.20 33.63
C ALA A 80 -6.61 -38.32 33.48
N VAL A 81 -6.69 -36.98 33.62
CA VAL A 81 -5.47 -36.14 33.48
C VAL A 81 -5.21 -35.18 34.67
N SER A 82 -6.10 -35.11 35.66
CA SER A 82 -5.89 -34.21 36.82
C SER A 82 -5.12 -34.82 38.00
N LEU A 83 -4.28 -35.85 37.79
CA LEU A 83 -3.61 -36.57 38.89
C LEU A 83 -2.13 -36.94 38.64
N LEU A 84 -1.41 -36.22 37.76
CA LEU A 84 0.01 -36.49 37.48
C LEU A 84 0.95 -35.28 37.67
N TYR A 85 0.63 -34.40 38.63
CA TYR A 85 1.57 -33.38 39.12
C TYR A 85 1.60 -33.35 40.64
N LEU A 86 2.15 -34.41 41.26
CA LEU A 86 2.85 -34.33 42.55
C LEU A 86 3.58 -35.67 42.79
N HIS A 87 4.81 -35.59 43.29
CA HIS A 87 5.76 -36.67 43.66
C HIS A 87 6.89 -36.94 42.66
N ALA A 88 7.84 -36.01 42.64
CA ALA A 88 9.25 -36.36 42.51
C ALA A 88 9.86 -36.34 43.93
N ALA A 89 10.35 -37.49 44.43
CA ALA A 89 11.42 -37.62 45.43
C ALA A 89 11.56 -39.07 45.97
N ILE A 90 12.78 -39.62 45.85
CA ILE A 90 13.44 -40.60 46.78
C ILE A 90 12.88 -42.05 46.69
N ASP A 91 13.61 -43.18 46.66
CA ASP A 91 14.98 -43.56 47.04
C ASP A 91 15.46 -44.83 46.28
N VAL A 92 16.75 -45.10 46.41
CA VAL A 92 17.54 -46.25 45.97
C VAL A 92 17.22 -47.51 46.80
N SER A 93 17.26 -48.74 46.20
CA SER A 93 17.98 -49.92 46.74
C SER A 93 17.56 -51.30 46.14
N GLN A 94 18.57 -51.98 45.58
CA GLN A 94 18.92 -53.42 45.63
C GLN A 94 18.11 -54.56 44.96
N HIS A 95 18.82 -55.22 44.02
CA HIS A 95 19.04 -56.68 43.85
C HIS A 95 18.05 -57.57 43.05
N ALA A 96 18.41 -57.75 41.76
CA ALA A 96 18.66 -59.02 41.06
C ALA A 96 17.44 -59.88 40.57
N PRO A 97 17.65 -60.79 39.60
CA PRO A 97 17.20 -60.64 38.20
C PRO A 97 16.10 -61.66 37.84
N VAL A 98 15.47 -61.54 36.66
CA VAL A 98 15.06 -62.66 35.76
C VAL A 98 14.19 -62.15 34.60
N LEU A 99 14.61 -62.54 33.39
CA LEU A 99 13.92 -62.55 32.07
C LEU A 99 13.41 -61.22 31.49
N CYS A 100 14.25 -60.57 30.67
CA CYS A 100 13.80 -59.71 29.59
C CYS A 100 13.11 -60.55 28.51
N ILE A 101 11.79 -60.41 28.38
CA ILE A 101 11.10 -60.62 27.11
C ILE A 101 11.03 -59.23 26.48
N ASP A 102 11.84 -58.99 25.46
CA ASP A 102 11.79 -57.78 24.64
C ASP A 102 10.46 -57.72 23.88
N VAL A 103 9.43 -57.17 24.53
CA VAL A 103 8.30 -56.60 23.80
C VAL A 103 8.72 -55.19 23.42
N CYS A 104 9.30 -55.07 22.22
CA CYS A 104 9.52 -53.80 21.56
C CYS A 104 8.14 -53.17 21.25
N ILE A 105 7.55 -52.49 22.23
CA ILE A 105 6.45 -51.57 21.96
C ILE A 105 7.09 -50.37 21.28
N CYS A 106 7.14 -50.44 19.96
CA CYS A 106 7.37 -49.28 19.12
C CYS A 106 6.21 -48.31 19.38
N VAL A 107 6.39 -47.40 20.35
CA VAL A 107 5.56 -46.21 20.46
C VAL A 107 5.91 -45.39 19.24
N CYS A 108 5.19 -45.66 18.15
CA CYS A 108 5.17 -44.81 16.98
C CYS A 108 4.55 -43.49 17.44
N VAL A 109 5.39 -42.58 17.93
CA VAL A 109 5.03 -41.17 18.04
C VAL A 109 4.82 -40.74 16.60
N CYS A 110 3.58 -40.81 16.13
CA CYS A 110 3.15 -40.06 14.96
C CYS A 110 3.35 -38.58 15.31
N THR A 111 4.56 -38.07 15.06
CA THR A 111 4.74 -36.67 14.75
C THR A 111 3.83 -36.41 13.56
N GLN A 112 2.65 -35.84 13.80
CA GLN A 112 1.93 -35.16 12.74
C GLN A 112 2.91 -34.13 12.21
N ALA A 113 3.50 -34.40 11.05
CA ALA A 113 4.19 -33.36 10.30
C ALA A 113 3.16 -32.25 10.15
N LEU A 114 3.43 -31.10 10.75
CA LEU A 114 2.68 -29.88 10.46
C LEU A 114 2.73 -29.76 8.94
N ASN A 115 1.58 -29.87 8.27
CA ASN A 115 1.52 -29.64 6.84
C ASN A 115 2.14 -28.25 6.59
N PRO A 116 3.09 -28.12 5.65
CA PRO A 116 3.68 -26.82 5.35
C PRO A 116 2.55 -25.84 5.00
N VAL A 117 2.62 -24.64 5.57
CA VAL A 117 1.62 -23.59 5.31
C VAL A 117 1.65 -23.27 3.82
N ASP A 118 0.51 -23.44 3.16
CA ASP A 118 0.34 -23.04 1.77
C ASP A 118 0.26 -21.51 1.69
N ARG A 119 1.42 -20.86 1.49
CA ARG A 119 1.51 -19.39 1.43
C ARG A 119 0.70 -18.80 0.29
N LEU A 120 0.51 -19.52 -0.84
CA LEU A 120 -0.32 -19.05 -1.94
C LEU A 120 -1.79 -19.03 -1.56
N GLU A 121 -2.28 -20.11 -0.94
CA GLU A 121 -3.67 -20.15 -0.49
C GLU A 121 -3.95 -19.12 0.61
N MET A 122 -2.96 -18.82 1.46
CA MET A 122 -3.07 -17.74 2.45
C MET A 122 -3.24 -16.36 1.79
N VAL A 123 -2.59 -16.11 0.66
CA VAL A 123 -2.82 -14.87 -0.12
C VAL A 123 -4.21 -14.87 -0.74
N ARG A 124 -4.68 -16.01 -1.28
CA ARG A 124 -6.05 -16.13 -1.81
C ARG A 124 -7.10 -15.92 -0.71
N GLU A 125 -6.89 -16.46 0.49
CA GLU A 125 -7.76 -16.24 1.64
C GLU A 125 -7.79 -14.76 2.02
N ALA A 126 -6.62 -14.12 2.12
CA ALA A 126 -6.53 -12.69 2.41
C ALA A 126 -7.30 -11.86 1.37
N PHE A 127 -7.14 -12.19 0.08
CA PHE A 127 -7.89 -11.56 -1.00
C PHE A 127 -9.39 -11.77 -0.84
N ARG A 128 -9.86 -13.00 -0.66
CA ARG A 128 -11.29 -13.31 -0.50
C ARG A 128 -11.89 -12.61 0.72
N HIS A 129 -11.14 -12.52 1.83
CA HIS A 129 -11.59 -11.79 3.02
C HIS A 129 -11.72 -10.29 2.77
N ALA A 130 -10.76 -9.71 2.03
CA ALA A 130 -10.81 -8.31 1.64
C ALA A 130 -11.97 -8.04 0.68
N TRP A 131 -12.09 -8.85 -0.38
CA TRP A 131 -13.13 -8.79 -1.40
C TRP A 131 -14.53 -8.98 -0.82
N LYS A 132 -14.69 -9.88 0.15
CA LYS A 132 -15.95 -10.05 0.88
C LYS A 132 -16.43 -8.73 1.50
N GLY A 133 -15.53 -8.02 2.17
CA GLY A 133 -15.86 -6.71 2.77
C GLY A 133 -16.25 -5.69 1.69
N TYR A 134 -15.51 -5.66 0.59
CA TYR A 134 -15.80 -4.78 -0.54
C TYR A 134 -17.18 -5.08 -1.15
N LYS A 135 -17.47 -6.34 -1.46
CA LYS A 135 -18.75 -6.79 -2.02
C LYS A 135 -19.93 -6.51 -1.09
N GLU A 136 -19.77 -6.67 0.23
CA GLU A 136 -20.87 -6.45 1.17
C GLU A 136 -21.16 -4.97 1.43
N PHE A 137 -20.12 -4.11 1.45
CA PHE A 137 -20.26 -2.74 1.96
C PHE A 137 -19.88 -1.62 0.98
N ALA A 138 -19.27 -1.94 -0.16
CA ALA A 138 -18.69 -0.97 -1.09
C ALA A 138 -18.80 -1.40 -2.57
N TRP A 139 -19.69 -2.34 -2.92
CA TRP A 139 -19.80 -2.86 -4.29
C TRP A 139 -20.06 -1.75 -5.32
N GLY A 140 -19.16 -1.61 -6.29
CA GLY A 140 -19.23 -0.60 -7.34
C GLY A 140 -18.80 0.82 -6.92
N HIS A 141 -18.37 0.99 -5.67
CA HIS A 141 -17.80 2.23 -5.15
C HIS A 141 -16.27 2.20 -5.22
N ASP A 142 -15.61 3.35 -5.09
CA ASP A 142 -14.16 3.40 -5.26
C ASP A 142 -13.39 2.64 -4.17
N GLU A 143 -13.75 2.81 -2.90
CA GLU A 143 -12.94 2.33 -1.78
C GLU A 143 -13.81 1.82 -0.63
N LEU A 144 -13.37 0.74 0.02
CA LEU A 144 -14.01 0.21 1.21
C LEU A 144 -13.60 0.98 2.47
N LYS A 145 -14.57 1.27 3.34
CA LYS A 145 -14.37 1.69 4.73
C LYS A 145 -14.75 0.54 5.66
N PRO A 146 -13.80 -0.37 5.96
CA PRO A 146 -14.13 -1.70 6.51
C PRO A 146 -14.58 -1.66 7.97
N VAL A 147 -14.17 -0.65 8.75
CA VAL A 147 -14.53 -0.51 10.17
C VAL A 147 -15.94 0.06 10.29
N SER A 148 -16.28 1.09 9.51
CA SER A 148 -17.63 1.66 9.49
C SER A 148 -18.62 0.90 8.60
N LYS A 149 -18.15 -0.09 7.83
CA LYS A 149 -18.95 -0.86 6.86
C LYS A 149 -19.63 0.06 5.85
N SER A 150 -18.83 0.94 5.25
CA SER A 150 -19.26 1.94 4.28
C SER A 150 -18.22 2.06 3.16
N TYR A 151 -18.26 3.14 2.39
CA TYR A 151 -17.38 3.37 1.26
C TYR A 151 -16.94 4.84 1.18
N GLY A 152 -15.84 5.07 0.44
CA GLY A 152 -15.36 6.38 0.02
C GLY A 152 -15.50 6.53 -1.50
N GLU A 153 -15.60 7.78 -1.96
CA GLU A 153 -15.66 8.12 -3.38
C GLU A 153 -14.74 9.30 -3.67
N TRP A 154 -14.02 9.21 -4.78
CA TRP A 154 -13.19 10.28 -5.33
C TRP A 154 -13.30 10.34 -6.85
N PHE A 155 -13.27 9.20 -7.54
CA PHE A 155 -13.60 9.05 -8.96
C PHE A 155 -15.09 8.78 -9.19
N GLY A 156 -15.70 7.92 -8.36
CA GLY A 156 -17.04 7.38 -8.55
C GLY A 156 -17.12 6.42 -9.74
N LEU A 157 -16.09 5.60 -9.93
CA LEU A 157 -15.90 4.70 -11.08
C LEU A 157 -15.65 3.24 -10.68
N GLY A 158 -15.83 2.89 -9.39
CA GLY A 158 -15.61 1.53 -8.91
C GLY A 158 -14.13 1.17 -8.88
N LEU A 159 -13.29 2.10 -8.43
CA LEU A 159 -11.83 2.00 -8.46
C LEU A 159 -11.29 0.64 -7.96
N THR A 160 -11.62 0.24 -6.72
CA THR A 160 -11.17 -1.04 -6.13
C THR A 160 -11.58 -2.25 -6.97
N LEU A 161 -12.73 -2.19 -7.64
CA LEU A 161 -13.18 -3.29 -8.50
C LEU A 161 -12.29 -3.40 -9.74
N ILE A 162 -12.04 -2.30 -10.44
CA ILE A 162 -11.22 -2.27 -11.66
C ILE A 162 -9.78 -2.68 -11.34
N ASP A 163 -9.23 -2.10 -10.28
CA ASP A 163 -7.85 -2.32 -9.81
C ASP A 163 -7.61 -3.79 -9.40
N ALA A 164 -8.66 -4.51 -9.00
CA ALA A 164 -8.56 -5.91 -8.58
C ALA A 164 -8.82 -6.94 -9.69
N LEU A 165 -9.23 -6.53 -10.90
CA LEU A 165 -9.66 -7.45 -11.98
C LEU A 165 -8.56 -8.43 -12.39
N ASP A 166 -7.37 -7.91 -12.69
CA ASP A 166 -6.24 -8.74 -13.09
C ASP A 166 -5.72 -9.59 -11.91
N THR A 167 -5.74 -9.08 -10.67
CA THR A 167 -5.42 -9.86 -9.47
C THR A 167 -6.36 -11.05 -9.33
N MET A 168 -7.69 -10.87 -9.46
CA MET A 168 -8.64 -11.99 -9.43
C MET A 168 -8.30 -13.04 -10.48
N TRP A 169 -7.96 -12.59 -11.69
CA TRP A 169 -7.58 -13.48 -12.77
C TRP A 169 -6.31 -14.29 -12.47
N ILE A 170 -5.26 -13.62 -11.98
CA ILE A 170 -3.93 -14.18 -11.64
C ILE A 170 -4.03 -15.17 -10.48
N LEU A 171 -4.82 -14.86 -9.45
CA LEU A 171 -5.03 -15.72 -8.28
C LEU A 171 -5.91 -16.95 -8.59
N GLY A 172 -6.54 -17.00 -9.77
CA GLY A 172 -7.47 -18.07 -10.17
C GLY A 172 -8.86 -17.93 -9.58
N LEU A 173 -9.24 -16.74 -9.11
CA LEU A 173 -10.54 -16.41 -8.52
C LEU A 173 -11.56 -16.08 -9.62
N LYS A 174 -11.89 -17.08 -10.44
CA LYS A 174 -12.70 -16.90 -11.66
C LYS A 174 -14.17 -16.55 -11.36
N GLU A 175 -14.72 -17.01 -10.23
CA GLU A 175 -16.09 -16.69 -9.83
C GLU A 175 -16.22 -15.20 -9.46
N GLU A 176 -15.31 -14.70 -8.62
CA GLU A 176 -15.23 -13.30 -8.24
C GLU A 176 -14.94 -12.39 -9.45
N PHE A 177 -14.06 -12.85 -10.35
CA PHE A 177 -13.77 -12.16 -11.61
C PHE A 177 -15.02 -12.00 -12.48
N GLU A 178 -15.81 -13.05 -12.66
CA GLU A 178 -17.00 -12.99 -13.53
C GLU A 178 -18.06 -12.03 -12.97
N GLU A 179 -18.23 -11.97 -11.65
CA GLU A 179 -19.12 -10.99 -11.02
C GLU A 179 -18.65 -9.55 -11.24
N ALA A 180 -17.34 -9.30 -11.10
CA ALA A 180 -16.75 -7.99 -11.34
C ALA A 180 -16.82 -7.60 -12.82
N ARG A 181 -16.48 -8.52 -13.72
CA ARG A 181 -16.61 -8.36 -15.18
C ARG A 181 -18.02 -7.94 -15.57
N LYS A 182 -19.04 -8.59 -15.01
CA LYS A 182 -20.44 -8.24 -15.26
C LYS A 182 -20.76 -6.80 -14.81
N TRP A 183 -20.23 -6.36 -13.69
CA TRP A 183 -20.41 -4.96 -13.24
C TRP A 183 -19.73 -3.98 -14.21
N VAL A 184 -18.52 -4.29 -14.72
CA VAL A 184 -17.84 -3.45 -15.73
C VAL A 184 -18.68 -3.36 -17.01
N GLU A 185 -19.28 -4.47 -17.43
CA GLU A 185 -20.13 -4.51 -18.61
C GLU A 185 -21.39 -3.66 -18.43
N THR A 186 -22.11 -3.80 -17.31
CA THR A 186 -23.45 -3.22 -17.14
C THR A 186 -23.48 -1.86 -16.44
N GLU A 187 -22.56 -1.58 -15.52
CA GLU A 187 -22.62 -0.40 -14.63
C GLU A 187 -21.52 0.63 -14.90
N LEU A 188 -20.32 0.21 -15.34
CA LEU A 188 -19.22 1.15 -15.55
C LEU A 188 -19.51 2.13 -16.69
N SER A 189 -19.56 3.41 -16.35
CA SER A 189 -19.83 4.49 -17.29
C SER A 189 -18.95 5.71 -17.02
N PHE A 190 -18.24 6.16 -18.05
CA PHE A 190 -17.35 7.32 -17.98
C PHE A 190 -18.03 8.63 -18.40
N SER A 191 -19.36 8.65 -18.57
CA SER A 191 -20.12 9.86 -18.95
C SER A 191 -20.41 10.81 -17.78
N ARG A 192 -19.97 10.48 -16.57
CA ARG A 192 -20.19 11.28 -15.37
C ARG A 192 -19.43 12.60 -15.45
N ASN A 193 -20.06 13.69 -15.03
CA ASN A 193 -19.41 14.99 -14.90
C ASN A 193 -18.62 15.06 -13.58
N VAL A 194 -17.41 14.51 -13.59
CA VAL A 194 -16.48 14.44 -12.45
C VAL A 194 -15.06 14.77 -12.91
N ASP A 195 -14.33 15.51 -12.07
CA ASP A 195 -12.90 15.77 -12.28
C ASP A 195 -12.12 14.59 -11.72
N VAL A 196 -11.20 14.06 -12.52
CA VAL A 196 -10.33 12.93 -12.16
C VAL A 196 -8.88 13.34 -12.33
N ASN A 197 -7.99 12.84 -11.47
CA ASN A 197 -6.56 13.02 -11.65
C ASN A 197 -6.08 12.14 -12.82
N LEU A 198 -5.33 12.74 -13.76
CA LEU A 198 -4.83 12.06 -14.96
C LEU A 198 -3.97 10.84 -14.62
N PHE A 199 -3.01 11.01 -13.71
CA PHE A 199 -2.07 9.97 -13.31
C PHE A 199 -2.80 8.79 -12.65
N GLU A 200 -3.56 9.06 -11.60
CA GLU A 200 -4.28 8.01 -10.86
C GLU A 200 -5.32 7.28 -11.75
N SER A 201 -6.00 8.00 -12.65
CA SER A 201 -6.92 7.36 -13.61
C SER A 201 -6.17 6.48 -14.61
N THR A 202 -4.98 6.89 -15.01
CA THR A 202 -4.19 6.16 -16.00
C THR A 202 -3.64 4.88 -15.40
N ILE A 203 -2.94 4.98 -14.27
CA ILE A 203 -2.25 3.82 -13.71
C ILE A 203 -3.23 2.78 -13.18
N ARG A 204 -4.35 3.18 -12.58
CA ARG A 204 -5.33 2.26 -11.97
C ARG A 204 -6.40 1.80 -12.96
N ILE A 205 -7.10 2.74 -13.61
CA ILE A 205 -8.27 2.41 -14.43
C ILE A 205 -7.82 1.96 -15.82
N LEU A 206 -7.04 2.79 -16.53
CA LEU A 206 -6.58 2.42 -17.87
C LEU A 206 -5.63 1.20 -17.80
N GLY A 207 -4.66 1.21 -16.88
CA GLY A 207 -3.74 0.10 -16.64
C GLY A 207 -4.46 -1.21 -16.29
N GLY A 208 -5.41 -1.17 -15.35
CA GLY A 208 -6.19 -2.35 -14.93
C GLY A 208 -7.06 -2.92 -16.06
N LEU A 209 -7.72 -2.07 -16.85
CA LEU A 209 -8.50 -2.51 -18.00
C LEU A 209 -7.61 -3.13 -19.10
N LEU A 210 -6.50 -2.49 -19.44
CA LEU A 210 -5.54 -3.01 -20.44
C LEU A 210 -4.95 -4.35 -20.03
N SER A 211 -4.56 -4.49 -18.77
CA SER A 211 -3.97 -5.74 -18.28
C SER A 211 -5.02 -6.85 -18.23
N THR A 212 -6.24 -6.53 -17.82
CA THR A 212 -7.35 -7.49 -17.84
C THR A 212 -7.65 -7.94 -19.27
N TYR A 213 -7.64 -7.04 -20.25
CA TYR A 213 -7.75 -7.39 -21.66
C TYR A 213 -6.66 -8.39 -22.08
N HIS A 214 -5.38 -8.10 -21.82
CA HIS A 214 -4.27 -8.99 -22.19
C HIS A 214 -4.36 -10.38 -21.56
N LEU A 215 -4.83 -10.46 -20.32
CA LEU A 215 -4.91 -11.72 -19.60
C LEU A 215 -6.11 -12.59 -20.00
N THR A 216 -7.18 -11.97 -20.51
CA THR A 216 -8.47 -12.64 -20.77
C THR A 216 -8.82 -12.77 -22.24
N GLY A 217 -8.30 -11.87 -23.09
CA GLY A 217 -8.71 -11.71 -24.48
C GLY A 217 -10.11 -11.11 -24.67
N ASP A 218 -10.72 -10.59 -23.60
CA ASP A 218 -12.08 -10.04 -23.66
C ASP A 218 -12.07 -8.57 -24.12
N GLU A 219 -12.48 -8.38 -25.38
CA GLU A 219 -12.54 -7.10 -26.08
C GLU A 219 -13.36 -6.02 -25.33
N MET A 220 -14.30 -6.39 -24.45
CA MET A 220 -15.05 -5.42 -23.65
C MET A 220 -14.12 -4.52 -22.84
N PHE A 221 -13.06 -5.07 -22.24
CA PHE A 221 -12.10 -4.29 -21.45
C PHE A 221 -11.30 -3.32 -22.33
N LEU A 222 -10.95 -3.71 -23.56
CA LEU A 222 -10.28 -2.81 -24.50
C LEU A 222 -11.19 -1.66 -24.95
N GLU A 223 -12.48 -1.93 -25.19
CA GLU A 223 -13.43 -0.87 -25.53
C GLU A 223 -13.62 0.13 -24.37
N LYS A 224 -13.67 -0.35 -23.12
CA LYS A 224 -13.69 0.53 -21.94
C LYS A 224 -12.38 1.31 -21.78
N ALA A 225 -11.23 0.67 -22.00
CA ALA A 225 -9.90 1.30 -21.97
C ALA A 225 -9.81 2.44 -23.00
N LYS A 226 -10.33 2.22 -24.21
CA LYS A 226 -10.40 3.23 -25.27
C LYS A 226 -11.30 4.41 -24.90
N ASP A 227 -12.48 4.16 -24.31
CA ASP A 227 -13.39 5.23 -23.87
C ASP A 227 -12.75 6.12 -22.80
N ILE A 228 -12.18 5.54 -21.73
CA ILE A 228 -11.49 6.33 -20.71
C ILE A 228 -10.25 7.04 -21.27
N GLY A 229 -9.42 6.36 -22.08
CA GLY A 229 -8.24 6.97 -22.70
C GLY A 229 -8.59 8.21 -23.53
N LEU A 230 -9.66 8.14 -24.34
CA LEU A 230 -10.14 9.29 -25.10
C LEU A 230 -10.58 10.46 -24.21
N ARG A 231 -11.22 10.17 -23.07
CA ARG A 231 -11.69 11.18 -22.12
C ARG A 231 -10.58 11.85 -21.33
N LEU A 232 -9.41 11.22 -21.23
CA LEU A 232 -8.22 11.78 -20.58
C LEU A 232 -7.41 12.71 -21.50
N MET A 233 -7.53 12.56 -22.83
CA MET A 233 -6.79 13.36 -23.82
C MET A 233 -6.88 14.89 -23.65
N PRO A 234 -8.00 15.50 -23.19
CA PRO A 234 -8.05 16.93 -22.93
C PRO A 234 -7.01 17.45 -21.92
N ALA A 235 -6.48 16.61 -21.03
CA ALA A 235 -5.44 16.99 -20.07
C ALA A 235 -4.17 17.52 -20.74
N PHE A 236 -3.82 17.00 -21.93
CA PHE A 236 -2.63 17.37 -22.70
C PHE A 236 -2.79 18.68 -23.49
N LYS A 237 -3.96 19.32 -23.46
CA LYS A 237 -4.24 20.57 -24.17
C LYS A 237 -3.72 21.78 -23.40
N THR A 238 -2.40 21.85 -23.23
CA THR A 238 -1.70 22.96 -22.56
C THR A 238 -0.76 23.69 -23.53
N PRO A 239 -0.32 24.92 -23.23
CA PRO A 239 0.64 25.63 -24.07
C PRO A 239 1.97 24.88 -24.26
N SER A 240 2.45 24.21 -23.21
CA SER A 240 3.72 23.48 -23.23
C SER A 240 3.62 22.00 -23.63
N LYS A 241 2.41 21.46 -23.79
CA LYS A 241 2.11 20.02 -23.96
C LYS A 241 2.32 19.16 -22.71
N ILE A 242 2.90 19.70 -21.64
CA ILE A 242 2.88 19.06 -20.33
C ILE A 242 1.43 19.06 -19.82
N PRO A 243 0.83 17.90 -19.52
CA PRO A 243 -0.59 17.84 -19.19
C PRO A 243 -0.91 18.49 -17.85
N PHE A 244 -2.15 18.96 -17.73
CA PHE A 244 -2.74 19.30 -16.43
C PHE A 244 -2.88 18.06 -15.53
N SER A 245 -2.95 18.29 -14.21
CA SER A 245 -3.20 17.23 -13.23
C SER A 245 -4.61 16.65 -13.34
N ASP A 246 -5.62 17.48 -13.59
CA ASP A 246 -7.03 17.09 -13.49
C ASP A 246 -7.77 17.27 -14.82
N VAL A 247 -8.63 16.31 -15.13
CA VAL A 247 -9.49 16.31 -16.32
C VAL A 247 -10.91 15.89 -15.97
N ASN A 248 -11.89 16.59 -16.53
CA ASN A 248 -13.29 16.24 -16.40
C ASN A 248 -13.72 15.27 -17.50
N ILE A 249 -13.95 14.02 -17.15
CA ILE A 249 -14.24 12.95 -18.13
C ILE A 249 -15.62 13.05 -18.79
N GLY A 250 -16.55 13.81 -18.19
CA GLY A 250 -17.88 14.05 -18.75
C GLY A 250 -17.95 15.28 -19.66
N LYS A 251 -17.26 16.37 -19.29
CA LYS A 251 -17.25 17.65 -20.03
C LYS A 251 -16.11 17.77 -21.04
N GLY A 252 -15.04 16.99 -20.88
CA GLY A 252 -13.83 17.10 -21.71
C GLY A 252 -13.02 18.39 -21.46
N THR A 253 -13.12 18.97 -20.26
CA THR A 253 -12.33 20.13 -19.82
C THR A 253 -11.23 19.69 -18.86
N ALA A 254 -10.05 20.30 -18.89
CA ALA A 254 -8.96 20.00 -17.96
C ALA A 254 -8.40 21.26 -17.32
N HIS A 255 -7.81 21.14 -16.13
CA HIS A 255 -7.27 22.27 -15.38
C HIS A 255 -6.17 21.85 -14.41
N PRO A 256 -5.23 22.74 -14.04
CA PRO A 256 -4.29 22.48 -12.97
C PRO A 256 -4.97 22.66 -11.60
N PRO A 257 -4.29 22.40 -10.47
CA PRO A 257 -4.84 22.68 -9.16
C PRO A 257 -5.08 24.19 -8.97
N ARG A 258 -6.07 24.58 -8.16
CA ARG A 258 -6.47 26.00 -8.04
C ARG A 258 -5.36 26.95 -7.56
N TRP A 259 -4.33 26.43 -6.91
CA TRP A 259 -3.25 27.20 -6.29
C TRP A 259 -1.96 27.29 -7.12
N THR A 260 -1.88 26.62 -8.27
CA THR A 260 -0.68 26.61 -9.12
C THR A 260 -1.03 26.31 -10.58
N SER A 261 -0.08 26.54 -11.48
CA SER A 261 -0.15 26.01 -12.86
C SER A 261 0.86 24.88 -13.10
N ASP A 262 1.45 24.38 -12.02
CA ASP A 262 2.39 23.27 -12.04
C ASP A 262 1.64 21.94 -11.95
N SER A 263 2.14 20.96 -12.70
CA SER A 263 1.84 19.55 -12.52
C SER A 263 2.98 18.90 -11.73
N THR A 264 2.65 17.82 -11.02
CA THR A 264 3.65 16.95 -10.40
C THR A 264 4.44 16.23 -11.50
N LEU A 265 5.76 16.08 -11.34
CA LEU A 265 6.58 15.46 -12.38
C LEU A 265 6.24 13.97 -12.57
N ALA A 266 6.24 13.18 -11.51
CA ALA A 266 5.83 11.77 -11.58
C ALA A 266 4.47 11.60 -12.27
N GLU A 267 3.47 12.44 -11.92
CA GLU A 267 2.14 12.34 -12.53
C GLU A 267 2.15 12.48 -14.07
N VAL A 268 3.04 13.28 -14.65
CA VAL A 268 3.10 13.48 -16.11
C VAL A 268 4.05 12.53 -16.82
N THR A 269 4.98 11.91 -16.09
CA THR A 269 5.97 10.96 -16.62
C THR A 269 5.70 9.51 -16.23
N SER A 270 4.53 9.25 -15.64
CA SER A 270 4.09 7.92 -15.20
C SER A 270 2.72 7.54 -15.78
N VAL A 271 2.50 7.89 -17.04
CA VAL A 271 1.28 7.60 -17.84
C VAL A 271 1.59 6.97 -19.20
N GLN A 272 2.88 6.76 -19.47
CA GLN A 272 3.39 6.47 -20.80
C GLN A 272 3.10 5.03 -21.21
N LEU A 273 3.32 4.05 -20.33
CA LEU A 273 3.16 2.63 -20.67
C LEU A 273 1.75 2.32 -21.16
N GLU A 274 0.75 2.90 -20.48
CA GLU A 274 -0.67 2.69 -20.70
C GLU A 274 -1.12 3.35 -22.01
N PHE A 275 -0.75 4.61 -22.23
CA PHE A 275 -1.10 5.33 -23.46
C PHE A 275 -0.38 4.76 -24.70
N ARG A 276 0.88 4.34 -24.55
CA ARG A 276 1.64 3.64 -25.61
C ARG A 276 0.95 2.34 -25.99
N GLU A 277 0.57 1.54 -24.99
CA GLU A 277 -0.11 0.27 -25.23
C GLU A 277 -1.52 0.47 -25.81
N LEU A 278 -2.26 1.48 -25.35
CA LEU A 278 -3.56 1.83 -25.92
C LEU A 278 -3.44 2.21 -27.40
N SER A 279 -2.43 3.00 -27.78
CA SER A 279 -2.13 3.28 -29.19
C SER A 279 -1.85 2.01 -29.99
N ARG A 280 -1.04 1.10 -29.44
CA ARG A 280 -0.67 -0.15 -30.12
C ARG A 280 -1.91 -1.02 -30.39
N LEU A 281 -2.80 -1.16 -29.41
CA LEU A 281 -4.01 -1.98 -29.53
C LEU A 281 -5.08 -1.35 -30.43
N THR A 282 -5.27 -0.04 -30.32
CA THR A 282 -6.31 0.69 -31.08
C THR A 282 -5.87 1.11 -32.48
N GLN A 283 -4.57 1.00 -32.79
CA GLN A 283 -3.94 1.53 -34.00
C GLN A 283 -4.14 3.04 -34.18
N ASP A 284 -4.38 3.75 -33.08
CA ASP A 284 -4.53 5.20 -33.07
C ASP A 284 -3.29 5.85 -32.45
N PRO A 285 -2.43 6.54 -33.23
CA PRO A 285 -1.16 7.06 -32.73
C PRO A 285 -1.32 8.21 -31.72
N GLN A 286 -2.51 8.81 -31.60
CA GLN A 286 -2.68 10.02 -30.79
C GLN A 286 -2.29 9.83 -29.32
N TYR A 287 -2.54 8.64 -28.75
CA TYR A 287 -2.27 8.36 -27.34
C TYR A 287 -0.76 8.30 -27.07
N GLN A 288 -0.02 7.56 -27.89
CA GLN A 288 1.44 7.46 -27.83
C GLN A 288 2.12 8.79 -28.14
N GLU A 289 1.66 9.52 -29.15
CA GLU A 289 2.26 10.80 -29.55
C GLU A 289 2.28 11.82 -28.40
N VAL A 290 1.19 11.96 -27.65
CA VAL A 290 1.12 12.96 -26.58
C VAL A 290 2.03 12.61 -25.39
N VAL A 291 2.13 11.34 -25.01
CA VAL A 291 2.97 10.93 -23.87
C VAL A 291 4.45 10.88 -24.25
N ASN A 292 4.78 10.54 -25.50
CA ASN A 292 6.14 10.62 -26.03
C ASN A 292 6.62 12.06 -26.17
N GLU A 293 5.73 13.01 -26.49
CA GLU A 293 6.05 14.44 -26.47
C GLU A 293 6.50 14.88 -25.07
N VAL A 294 5.77 14.48 -24.02
CA VAL A 294 6.13 14.81 -22.63
C VAL A 294 7.53 14.30 -22.29
N MET A 295 7.85 13.04 -22.60
CA MET A 295 9.17 12.47 -22.32
C MET A 295 10.28 13.19 -23.10
N ARG A 296 10.03 13.53 -24.38
CA ARG A 296 11.01 14.28 -25.19
C ARG A 296 11.28 15.68 -24.67
N LEU A 297 10.25 16.35 -24.13
CA LEU A 297 10.40 17.66 -23.49
C LEU A 297 11.23 17.51 -22.22
N VAL A 298 10.87 16.59 -21.32
CA VAL A 298 11.56 16.36 -20.04
C VAL A 298 13.03 15.98 -20.23
N HIS A 299 13.34 15.11 -21.22
CA HIS A 299 14.71 14.72 -21.56
C HIS A 299 15.61 15.94 -21.81
N LYS A 300 15.09 16.94 -22.55
CA LYS A 300 15.83 18.15 -22.96
C LYS A 300 15.87 19.25 -21.90
N LEU A 301 15.17 19.11 -20.78
CA LEU A 301 15.05 20.20 -19.81
C LEU A 301 16.34 20.41 -19.00
N PRO A 302 16.83 21.66 -18.89
CA PRO A 302 17.91 21.99 -17.96
C PRO A 302 17.40 22.03 -16.51
N GLY A 303 18.31 21.92 -15.55
CA GLY A 303 18.01 22.00 -14.12
C GLY A 303 17.83 20.65 -13.44
N LYS A 304 18.05 19.54 -14.16
CA LYS A 304 18.42 18.25 -13.57
C LYS A 304 19.75 18.39 -12.80
N HIS A 305 19.96 17.57 -11.79
CA HIS A 305 21.20 17.50 -11.01
C HIS A 305 21.80 16.11 -11.10
N ASP A 306 22.66 15.90 -12.11
CA ASP A 306 23.16 14.58 -12.54
C ASP A 306 21.98 13.59 -12.70
N GLY A 307 21.08 13.85 -13.65
CA GLY A 307 19.86 13.07 -13.89
C GLY A 307 18.73 13.21 -12.85
N LEU A 308 18.99 13.73 -11.64
CA LEU A 308 17.93 13.95 -10.64
C LEU A 308 17.00 15.10 -11.02
N VAL A 309 15.69 14.88 -10.92
CA VAL A 309 14.67 15.84 -11.38
C VAL A 309 13.96 16.56 -10.23
N PRO A 310 13.58 17.85 -10.41
CA PRO A 310 12.69 18.54 -9.48
C PRO A 310 11.28 17.94 -9.46
N MET A 311 10.53 18.13 -8.36
CA MET A 311 9.21 17.51 -8.16
C MET A 311 8.08 18.07 -9.05
N PHE A 312 8.27 19.23 -9.69
CA PHE A 312 7.20 19.97 -10.34
C PHE A 312 7.63 20.55 -11.68
N ILE A 313 6.67 20.65 -12.60
CA ILE A 313 6.84 21.17 -13.95
C ILE A 313 5.65 22.06 -14.33
N ASN A 314 5.92 23.24 -14.85
CA ASN A 314 4.90 24.22 -15.15
C ASN A 314 4.21 23.95 -16.50
N THR A 315 2.88 23.85 -16.51
CA THR A 315 2.10 23.48 -17.72
C THR A 315 2.04 24.58 -18.79
N ASN A 316 2.34 25.83 -18.44
CA ASN A 316 2.38 26.94 -19.39
C ASN A 316 3.75 27.08 -20.06
N SER A 317 4.82 27.03 -19.27
CA SER A 317 6.20 27.25 -19.75
C SER A 317 6.96 25.97 -20.11
N GLY A 318 6.50 24.81 -19.64
CA GLY A 318 7.19 23.53 -19.79
C GLY A 318 8.49 23.43 -18.98
N GLN A 319 8.73 24.34 -18.03
CA GLN A 319 9.97 24.37 -17.25
C GLN A 319 9.78 23.76 -15.86
N PHE A 320 10.83 23.12 -15.33
CA PHE A 320 10.85 22.69 -13.94
C PHE A 320 10.69 23.89 -12.98
N THR A 321 9.89 23.69 -11.94
CA THR A 321 9.77 24.59 -10.78
C THR A 321 10.35 23.91 -9.54
N HIS A 322 10.41 24.61 -8.40
CA HIS A 322 10.99 24.07 -7.16
C HIS A 322 12.42 23.50 -7.33
N LYS A 323 13.22 24.13 -8.20
CA LYS A 323 14.59 23.71 -8.52
C LYS A 323 15.46 23.60 -7.27
N GLY A 324 16.37 22.62 -7.26
CA GLY A 324 17.27 22.38 -6.14
C GLY A 324 16.70 21.48 -5.05
N VAL A 325 15.46 20.98 -5.18
CA VAL A 325 14.86 20.00 -4.27
C VAL A 325 14.67 18.68 -5.03
N PHE A 326 15.32 17.62 -4.55
CA PHE A 326 15.36 16.30 -5.18
C PHE A 326 14.99 15.23 -4.18
N THR A 327 14.10 14.34 -4.58
CA THR A 327 13.63 13.18 -3.82
C THR A 327 13.42 12.02 -4.80
N LEU A 328 13.49 10.80 -4.29
CA LEU A 328 13.04 9.59 -4.99
C LEU A 328 11.72 9.05 -4.42
N GLY A 329 11.09 9.78 -3.50
CA GLY A 329 9.77 9.46 -2.98
C GLY A 329 8.68 10.18 -3.78
N ALA A 330 7.60 10.52 -3.07
CA ALA A 330 6.41 11.09 -3.68
C ALA A 330 6.75 12.27 -4.61
N ARG A 331 6.11 12.29 -5.79
CA ARG A 331 6.22 13.30 -6.86
C ARG A 331 7.36 13.11 -7.85
N ALA A 332 8.28 12.19 -7.61
CA ALA A 332 9.42 11.94 -8.51
C ALA A 332 9.76 10.45 -8.68
N ASP A 333 9.45 9.59 -7.71
CA ASP A 333 9.60 8.13 -7.76
C ASP A 333 9.41 7.50 -9.15
N SER A 334 8.17 7.46 -9.64
CA SER A 334 7.79 6.68 -10.81
C SER A 334 8.26 7.29 -12.14
N TYR A 335 8.80 8.52 -12.14
CA TYR A 335 9.58 9.02 -13.29
C TYR A 335 10.77 8.09 -13.58
N TYR A 336 11.55 7.78 -12.53
CA TYR A 336 12.74 6.94 -12.66
C TYR A 336 12.36 5.49 -13.03
N GLU A 337 11.24 5.02 -12.49
CA GLU A 337 10.67 3.71 -12.82
C GLU A 337 10.26 3.63 -14.30
N TYR A 338 9.50 4.62 -14.80
CA TYR A 338 8.99 4.61 -16.16
C TYR A 338 10.04 4.92 -17.22
N LEU A 339 11.16 5.56 -16.89
CA LEU A 339 12.30 5.60 -17.81
C LEU A 339 12.75 4.17 -18.18
N LEU A 340 13.01 3.34 -17.16
CA LEU A 340 13.43 1.95 -17.37
C LEU A 340 12.31 1.12 -17.99
N LYS A 341 11.10 1.20 -17.44
CA LYS A 341 9.99 0.33 -17.87
C LYS A 341 9.53 0.66 -19.30
N GLN A 342 9.57 1.91 -19.74
CA GLN A 342 9.30 2.25 -21.15
C GLN A 342 10.38 1.70 -22.09
N TRP A 343 11.66 1.82 -21.72
CA TRP A 343 12.75 1.26 -22.50
C TRP A 343 12.59 -0.25 -22.67
N ILE A 344 12.22 -0.97 -21.60
CA ILE A 344 11.91 -2.40 -21.65
C ILE A 344 10.68 -2.66 -22.53
N GLN A 345 9.56 -1.94 -22.32
CA GLN A 345 8.32 -2.10 -23.09
C GLN A 345 8.58 -1.96 -24.60
N GLY A 346 9.35 -0.95 -25.01
CA GLY A 346 9.72 -0.66 -26.40
C GLY A 346 10.77 -1.59 -27.00
N GLY A 347 11.03 -2.74 -26.39
CA GLY A 347 11.99 -3.72 -26.90
C GLY A 347 13.44 -3.24 -26.83
N LYS A 348 13.77 -2.35 -25.88
CA LYS A 348 15.12 -1.83 -25.61
C LYS A 348 15.70 -0.97 -26.73
N THR A 349 14.85 -0.29 -27.50
CA THR A 349 15.25 0.46 -28.72
C THR A 349 15.33 1.99 -28.55
N GLU A 350 14.94 2.51 -27.39
CA GLU A 350 14.81 3.95 -27.14
C GLU A 350 15.97 4.47 -26.25
N PRO A 351 17.09 4.94 -26.83
CA PRO A 351 18.31 5.25 -26.08
C PRO A 351 18.12 6.42 -25.09
N ASP A 352 17.36 7.45 -25.46
CA ASP A 352 17.14 8.64 -24.60
C ASP A 352 16.56 8.24 -23.22
N LEU A 353 15.67 7.24 -23.17
CA LEU A 353 15.10 6.73 -21.92
C LEU A 353 16.15 6.03 -21.06
N LEU A 354 17.00 5.22 -21.70
CA LEU A 354 18.07 4.49 -21.02
C LEU A 354 19.16 5.44 -20.50
N GLU A 355 19.54 6.43 -21.31
CA GLU A 355 20.52 7.46 -20.93
C GLU A 355 20.05 8.25 -19.71
N ASP A 356 18.81 8.76 -19.73
CA ASP A 356 18.23 9.49 -18.59
C ASP A 356 18.16 8.59 -17.33
N TYR A 357 17.84 7.30 -17.47
CA TYR A 357 17.80 6.36 -16.34
C TYR A 357 19.19 6.15 -15.74
N LEU A 358 20.19 5.84 -16.57
CA LEU A 358 21.56 5.60 -16.11
C LEU A 358 22.15 6.85 -15.46
N GLU A 359 21.94 8.03 -16.06
CA GLU A 359 22.36 9.31 -15.47
C GLU A 359 21.72 9.52 -14.09
N ALA A 360 20.41 9.27 -13.97
CA ALA A 360 19.69 9.44 -12.71
C ALA A 360 20.18 8.48 -11.62
N ILE A 361 20.45 7.21 -11.93
CA ILE A 361 20.97 6.25 -10.94
C ILE A 361 22.37 6.65 -10.47
N GLU A 362 23.22 7.16 -11.35
CA GLU A 362 24.51 7.75 -10.93
C GLU A 362 24.33 8.98 -10.05
N GLY A 363 23.35 9.84 -10.35
CA GLY A 363 22.93 10.94 -9.48
C GLY A 363 22.48 10.49 -8.08
N VAL A 364 21.69 9.42 -8.00
CA VAL A 364 21.26 8.80 -6.74
C VAL A 364 22.47 8.36 -5.93
N LYS A 365 23.38 7.58 -6.55
CA LYS A 365 24.60 7.08 -5.91
C LYS A 365 25.46 8.22 -5.36
N LYS A 366 25.64 9.27 -6.16
CA LYS A 366 26.50 10.42 -5.84
C LYS A 366 25.92 11.32 -4.74
N HIS A 367 24.63 11.62 -4.79
CA HIS A 367 24.05 12.69 -3.98
C HIS A 367 23.17 12.20 -2.84
N LEU A 368 22.45 11.09 -3.03
CA LEU A 368 21.34 10.69 -2.16
C LEU A 368 21.61 9.46 -1.30
N LEU A 369 22.60 8.62 -1.65
CA LEU A 369 22.95 7.46 -0.83
C LEU A 369 23.75 7.84 0.41
N ARG A 370 23.32 7.34 1.57
CA ARG A 370 24.10 7.37 2.82
C ARG A 370 23.93 6.04 3.56
N THR A 371 24.78 5.81 4.55
CA THR A 371 24.69 4.66 5.45
C THR A 371 24.20 5.09 6.83
N SER A 372 23.27 4.37 7.41
CA SER A 372 22.82 4.59 8.80
C SER A 372 23.87 4.18 9.84
N GLY A 373 23.65 4.56 11.09
CA GLY A 373 24.27 3.94 12.27
C GLY A 373 23.19 3.46 13.24
N PRO A 374 23.38 2.31 13.92
CA PRO A 374 24.62 1.53 14.00
C PRO A 374 24.80 0.43 12.93
N ARG A 375 23.74 -0.02 12.23
CA ARG A 375 23.79 -1.22 11.36
C ARG A 375 24.37 -1.00 9.96
N LYS A 376 24.71 0.25 9.59
CA LYS A 376 25.30 0.58 8.27
C LYS A 376 24.36 0.25 7.11
N LEU A 377 23.06 0.47 7.28
CA LEU A 377 22.06 0.27 6.23
C LEU A 377 22.22 1.35 5.15
N THR A 378 22.35 0.95 3.88
CA THR A 378 22.33 1.88 2.75
C THR A 378 20.91 2.39 2.55
N PHE A 379 20.69 3.70 2.56
CA PHE A 379 19.38 4.30 2.34
C PHE A 379 19.47 5.50 1.40
N VAL A 380 18.33 5.86 0.80
CA VAL A 380 18.19 7.01 -0.11
C VAL A 380 17.55 8.16 0.67
N GLY A 381 18.30 9.25 0.86
CA GLY A 381 17.77 10.48 1.44
C GLY A 381 17.22 11.46 0.40
N GLU A 382 16.87 12.66 0.87
CA GLU A 382 16.48 13.78 0.01
C GLU A 382 17.57 14.85 -0.02
N LEU A 383 17.57 15.67 -1.07
CA LEU A 383 18.46 16.82 -1.20
C LEU A 383 17.64 18.10 -1.34
N ASN A 384 17.93 19.09 -0.50
CA ASN A 384 17.27 20.39 -0.55
C ASN A 384 18.34 21.50 -0.56
N HIS A 385 18.51 22.14 -1.72
CA HIS A 385 19.56 23.14 -1.98
C HIS A 385 20.95 22.66 -1.51
N ASN A 386 21.35 21.45 -1.95
CA ASN A 386 22.59 20.75 -1.56
C ASN A 386 22.69 20.35 -0.08
N ARG A 387 21.63 20.53 0.72
CA ARG A 387 21.55 20.01 2.09
C ARG A 387 20.88 18.65 2.09
N PHE A 388 21.63 17.63 2.51
CA PHE A 388 21.12 16.28 2.68
C PHE A 388 20.13 16.20 3.84
N ASN A 389 19.02 15.50 3.63
CA ASN A 389 18.00 15.19 4.63
C ASN A 389 17.86 13.66 4.71
N PRO A 390 18.12 13.02 5.87
CA PRO A 390 18.01 11.58 6.01
C PRO A 390 16.54 11.14 6.18
N LYS A 391 15.68 11.59 5.27
CA LYS A 391 14.26 11.23 5.15
C LYS A 391 14.13 10.28 3.97
N MET A 392 13.43 9.18 4.16
CA MET A 392 13.08 8.24 3.10
C MET A 392 11.60 7.90 3.24
N ASP A 393 10.83 8.15 2.18
CA ASP A 393 9.45 7.71 2.12
C ASP A 393 9.44 6.18 1.88
N HIS A 394 8.43 5.48 2.39
CA HIS A 394 8.23 4.06 2.09
C HIS A 394 8.11 3.80 0.59
N LEU A 395 7.54 4.76 -0.15
CA LEU A 395 7.51 4.79 -1.61
C LEU A 395 8.87 4.47 -2.24
N VAL A 396 9.99 4.97 -1.70
CA VAL A 396 11.34 4.76 -2.26
C VAL A 396 11.74 3.27 -2.27
N CYS A 397 11.03 2.41 -1.54
CA CYS A 397 11.21 0.97 -1.59
C CYS A 397 10.79 0.32 -2.92
N PHE A 398 10.33 1.07 -3.93
CA PHE A 398 10.18 0.60 -5.33
C PHE A 398 11.55 0.42 -6.01
N LEU A 399 12.55 1.21 -5.59
CA LEU A 399 13.85 1.32 -6.26
C LEU A 399 14.66 0.02 -6.28
N PRO A 400 14.73 -0.80 -5.20
CA PRO A 400 15.42 -2.09 -5.24
C PRO A 400 14.91 -2.99 -6.37
N GLY A 401 13.60 -3.13 -6.52
CA GLY A 401 12.98 -3.93 -7.58
C GLY A 401 13.29 -3.38 -8.97
N THR A 402 13.21 -2.06 -9.14
CA THR A 402 13.55 -1.38 -10.39
C THR A 402 15.02 -1.54 -10.77
N LEU A 403 15.95 -1.39 -9.82
CA LEU A 403 17.38 -1.60 -10.03
C LEU A 403 17.69 -3.06 -10.42
N ALA A 404 17.06 -4.02 -9.73
CA ALA A 404 17.21 -5.43 -10.04
C ALA A 404 16.65 -5.78 -11.43
N LEU A 405 15.50 -5.20 -11.81
CA LEU A 405 14.93 -5.31 -13.15
C LEU A 405 15.88 -4.75 -14.22
N GLY A 406 16.51 -3.61 -13.94
CA GLY A 406 17.53 -3.04 -14.81
C GLY A 406 18.73 -3.98 -15.00
N ALA A 407 19.31 -4.46 -13.90
CA ALA A 407 20.45 -5.38 -13.94
C ALA A 407 20.13 -6.67 -14.72
N HIS A 408 18.95 -7.28 -14.50
CA HIS A 408 18.49 -8.44 -15.28
C HIS A 408 18.39 -8.13 -16.78
N ASN A 409 18.06 -6.89 -17.13
CA ASN A 409 17.92 -6.46 -18.52
C ASN A 409 19.23 -5.98 -19.18
N GLY A 410 20.38 -6.17 -18.52
CA GLY A 410 21.72 -5.89 -19.07
C GLY A 410 22.32 -4.55 -18.64
N LEU A 411 21.75 -3.90 -17.61
CA LEU A 411 22.35 -2.71 -17.01
C LEU A 411 23.49 -3.08 -16.04
N PRO A 412 24.34 -2.12 -15.62
CA PRO A 412 25.54 -2.40 -14.81
C PRO A 412 25.27 -3.27 -13.58
N GLU A 413 26.20 -4.20 -13.28
CA GLU A 413 26.06 -5.18 -12.19
C GLU A 413 25.91 -4.54 -10.80
N ASP A 414 26.49 -3.36 -10.60
CA ASP A 414 26.40 -2.61 -9.35
C ASP A 414 24.98 -2.10 -9.05
N HIS A 415 24.06 -2.10 -10.03
CA HIS A 415 22.64 -1.89 -9.80
C HIS A 415 22.05 -3.02 -8.95
N MET A 416 22.43 -4.28 -9.22
CA MET A 416 22.00 -5.42 -8.40
C MET A 416 22.60 -5.33 -7.00
N GLU A 417 23.88 -4.96 -6.87
CA GLU A 417 24.50 -4.77 -5.55
C GLU A 417 23.76 -3.71 -4.72
N LEU A 418 23.43 -2.57 -5.32
CA LEU A 418 22.64 -1.53 -4.67
C LEU A 418 21.21 -2.00 -4.35
N ALA A 419 20.58 -2.76 -5.25
CA ALA A 419 19.26 -3.34 -5.02
C ALA A 419 19.24 -4.24 -3.77
N LEU A 420 20.24 -5.12 -3.62
CA LEU A 420 20.37 -6.00 -2.47
C LEU A 420 20.52 -5.21 -1.16
N GLN A 421 21.33 -4.14 -1.17
CA GLN A 421 21.53 -3.28 0.00
C GLN A 421 20.26 -2.51 0.39
N LEU A 422 19.58 -1.93 -0.60
CA LEU A 422 18.35 -1.17 -0.34
C LEU A 422 17.19 -2.08 0.08
N MET A 423 17.12 -3.31 -0.43
CA MET A 423 16.11 -4.27 0.00
C MET A 423 16.26 -4.64 1.47
N GLU A 424 17.51 -4.84 1.95
CA GLU A 424 17.76 -5.04 3.38
C GLU A 424 17.23 -3.85 4.19
N THR A 425 17.51 -2.62 3.75
CA THR A 425 17.00 -1.40 4.41
C THR A 425 15.47 -1.34 4.44
N CYS A 426 14.80 -1.64 3.33
CA CYS A 426 13.34 -1.67 3.27
C CYS A 426 12.75 -2.77 4.16
N HIS A 427 13.38 -3.94 4.25
CA HIS A 427 12.99 -4.97 5.22
C HIS A 427 13.19 -4.48 6.68
N GLN A 428 14.30 -3.80 6.97
CA GLN A 428 14.56 -3.19 8.28
C GLN A 428 13.53 -2.11 8.65
N MET A 429 12.96 -1.39 7.68
CA MET A 429 11.86 -0.45 7.91
C MET A 429 10.60 -1.15 8.45
N TYR A 430 10.40 -2.43 8.17
CA TYR A 430 9.30 -3.23 8.73
C TYR A 430 9.68 -3.82 10.10
N ILE A 431 10.77 -4.60 10.18
CA ILE A 431 11.06 -5.39 11.38
C ILE A 431 11.53 -4.57 12.59
N GLN A 432 11.94 -3.31 12.39
CA GLN A 432 12.24 -2.39 13.49
C GLN A 432 10.99 -1.69 14.06
N MET A 433 9.81 -1.95 13.49
CA MET A 433 8.51 -1.50 14.02
C MET A 433 7.86 -2.59 14.85
N GLU A 434 7.16 -2.18 15.91
CA GLU A 434 6.54 -3.08 16.87
C GLU A 434 5.36 -3.89 16.26
N THR A 435 4.76 -3.42 15.16
CA THR A 435 3.78 -4.19 14.37
C THR A 435 4.38 -5.02 13.25
N GLY A 436 5.69 -4.91 12.96
CA GLY A 436 6.29 -5.55 11.78
C GLY A 436 5.82 -4.93 10.44
N LEU A 437 5.31 -3.69 10.45
CA LEU A 437 4.85 -2.96 9.24
C LEU A 437 5.58 -1.63 9.15
N SER A 438 6.07 -1.25 7.96
CA SER A 438 6.77 0.03 7.78
C SER A 438 5.86 1.24 8.00
N PRO A 439 6.37 2.34 8.58
CA PRO A 439 5.71 3.65 8.53
C PRO A 439 5.72 4.22 7.11
N GLU A 440 4.97 5.30 6.90
CA GLU A 440 4.96 6.06 5.64
C GLU A 440 6.31 6.75 5.37
N ILE A 441 6.96 7.28 6.42
CA ILE A 441 8.23 8.00 6.31
C ILE A 441 9.17 7.56 7.43
N ALA A 442 10.38 7.17 7.04
CA ALA A 442 11.49 6.83 7.91
C ALA A 442 12.53 7.95 7.95
N HIS A 443 13.12 8.17 9.12
CA HIS A 443 14.27 9.03 9.31
C HIS A 443 15.48 8.23 9.79
N PHE A 444 16.60 8.33 9.09
CA PHE A 444 17.78 7.53 9.38
C PHE A 444 18.80 8.28 10.25
N ASN A 445 19.29 7.61 11.28
CA ASN A 445 20.36 8.13 12.11
C ASN A 445 21.71 7.94 11.40
N LEU A 446 22.44 9.04 11.16
CA LEU A 446 23.75 9.00 10.48
C LEU A 446 24.92 8.69 11.43
N GLN A 447 24.74 8.93 12.73
CA GLN A 447 25.77 8.71 13.74
C GLN A 447 25.54 7.40 14.48
N PRO A 448 26.58 6.60 14.74
CA PRO A 448 26.49 5.45 15.62
C PRO A 448 26.41 5.95 17.07
N TYR A 449 25.19 6.10 17.60
CA TYR A 449 24.95 6.24 19.04
C TYR A 449 24.02 5.12 19.50
N ASP A 450 23.78 5.00 20.81
CA ASP A 450 22.94 3.98 21.47
C ASP A 450 21.44 4.06 21.07
N GLY A 451 21.14 3.95 19.77
CA GLY A 451 19.83 4.14 19.17
C GLY A 451 19.53 3.15 18.04
N ARG A 452 18.33 3.27 17.48
CA ARG A 452 17.88 2.51 16.29
C ARG A 452 18.37 3.20 15.02
N ASP A 453 18.57 2.44 13.94
CA ASP A 453 18.87 3.02 12.63
C ASP A 453 17.75 3.92 12.13
N ILE A 454 16.50 3.58 12.50
CA ILE A 454 15.28 4.18 11.96
C ILE A 454 14.45 4.82 13.08
N ASP A 455 14.31 6.14 13.00
CA ASP A 455 13.36 6.94 13.75
C ASP A 455 12.13 7.28 12.91
N VAL A 456 10.98 7.39 13.59
CA VAL A 456 9.70 7.67 12.95
C VAL A 456 9.00 8.78 13.72
N LYS A 457 8.79 9.92 13.06
CA LYS A 457 8.07 11.04 13.66
C LYS A 457 6.61 10.66 13.91
N PRO A 458 5.95 11.21 14.94
CA PRO A 458 4.58 10.84 15.27
C PRO A 458 3.56 10.94 14.12
N ALA A 459 3.69 11.94 13.24
CA ALA A 459 2.79 12.13 12.10
C ALA A 459 2.96 11.06 11.00
N ASP A 460 4.12 10.41 10.96
CA ASP A 460 4.55 9.55 9.86
C ASP A 460 4.38 8.06 10.18
N ARG A 461 3.89 7.74 11.38
CA ARG A 461 3.74 6.34 11.88
C ARG A 461 2.61 5.55 11.21
N HIS A 462 1.92 6.14 10.25
CA HIS A 462 0.82 5.45 9.58
C HIS A 462 1.35 4.46 8.56
N ASN A 463 0.59 3.39 8.33
CA ASN A 463 0.81 2.45 7.24
C ASN A 463 -0.49 2.35 6.45
N LEU A 464 -0.39 2.50 5.13
CA LEU A 464 -1.55 2.56 4.23
C LEU A 464 -1.76 1.27 3.43
N LEU A 465 -1.14 0.17 3.84
CA LEU A 465 -1.17 -1.12 3.14
C LEU A 465 -0.38 -1.14 1.83
N ARG A 466 0.61 -0.24 1.70
CA ARG A 466 1.37 0.00 0.47
C ARG A 466 2.24 -1.18 0.01
N PRO A 467 2.51 -1.30 -1.31
CA PRO A 467 3.10 -2.50 -1.91
C PRO A 467 4.63 -2.48 -2.10
N GLU A 468 5.30 -1.33 -2.04
CA GLU A 468 6.60 -1.12 -2.71
C GLU A 468 7.70 -2.06 -2.17
N THR A 469 7.63 -2.42 -0.89
CA THR A 469 8.53 -3.44 -0.32
C THR A 469 8.24 -4.84 -0.88
N VAL A 470 6.98 -5.29 -0.95
CA VAL A 470 6.65 -6.62 -1.50
C VAL A 470 6.86 -6.67 -3.01
N GLU A 471 6.66 -5.56 -3.73
CA GLU A 471 7.06 -5.42 -5.12
C GLU A 471 8.55 -5.73 -5.30
N SER A 472 9.41 -5.05 -4.55
CA SER A 472 10.86 -5.25 -4.63
C SER A 472 11.29 -6.65 -4.21
N LEU A 473 10.64 -7.25 -3.20
CA LEU A 473 10.86 -8.66 -2.83
C LEU A 473 10.53 -9.60 -3.99
N PHE A 474 9.44 -9.35 -4.73
CA PHE A 474 9.07 -10.13 -5.90
C PHE A 474 10.15 -10.09 -6.98
N TYR A 475 10.63 -8.90 -7.37
CA TYR A 475 11.70 -8.76 -8.37
C TYR A 475 12.98 -9.46 -7.91
N LEU A 476 13.44 -9.20 -6.68
CA LEU A 476 14.67 -9.83 -6.18
C LEU A 476 14.54 -11.34 -6.06
N TYR A 477 13.41 -11.87 -5.61
CA TYR A 477 13.20 -13.31 -5.61
C TYR A 477 13.23 -13.87 -7.04
N ARG A 478 12.58 -13.21 -8.01
CA ARG A 478 12.56 -13.66 -9.41
C ARG A 478 13.96 -13.71 -10.02
N PHE A 479 14.85 -12.78 -9.71
CA PHE A 479 16.18 -12.74 -10.32
C PHE A 479 17.25 -13.52 -9.54
N THR A 480 17.16 -13.56 -8.21
CA THR A 480 18.21 -14.19 -7.37
C THR A 480 17.86 -15.61 -6.92
N LYS A 481 16.56 -15.94 -6.88
CA LYS A 481 16.01 -17.17 -6.28
C LYS A 481 16.32 -17.35 -4.78
N ASP A 482 16.81 -16.31 -4.11
CA ASP A 482 17.11 -16.36 -2.68
C ASP A 482 15.79 -16.41 -1.87
N THR A 483 15.57 -17.51 -1.17
CA THR A 483 14.32 -17.78 -0.46
C THR A 483 14.07 -16.83 0.70
N LYS A 484 15.09 -16.12 1.20
CA LYS A 484 14.91 -15.12 2.26
C LYS A 484 13.89 -14.06 1.89
N TYR A 485 13.77 -13.71 0.60
CA TYR A 485 12.80 -12.72 0.14
C TYR A 485 11.35 -13.21 0.28
N ARG A 486 11.13 -14.53 0.10
CA ARG A 486 9.83 -15.15 0.40
C ARG A 486 9.57 -15.20 1.91
N ASP A 487 10.60 -15.41 2.72
CA ASP A 487 10.41 -15.41 4.18
C ASP A 487 10.10 -14.01 4.72
N TRP A 488 10.80 -12.98 4.24
CA TRP A 488 10.48 -11.59 4.56
C TRP A 488 9.08 -11.20 4.10
N GLY A 489 8.68 -11.61 2.90
CA GLY A 489 7.31 -11.39 2.43
C GLY A 489 6.27 -12.09 3.32
N TRP A 490 6.58 -13.30 3.79
CA TRP A 490 5.69 -14.04 4.68
C TRP A 490 5.48 -13.32 6.01
N ASP A 491 6.56 -12.85 6.65
CA ASP A 491 6.50 -12.10 7.91
C ASP A 491 5.66 -10.81 7.78
N ILE A 492 5.75 -10.14 6.63
CA ILE A 492 4.95 -8.93 6.34
C ILE A 492 3.47 -9.30 6.17
N LEU A 493 3.14 -10.37 5.43
CA LEU A 493 1.76 -10.81 5.26
C LEU A 493 1.12 -11.22 6.60
N GLU A 494 1.86 -11.92 7.47
CA GLU A 494 1.41 -12.24 8.82
C GLU A 494 1.13 -10.98 9.64
N SER A 495 1.97 -9.95 9.50
CA SER A 495 1.79 -8.66 10.15
C SER A 495 0.54 -7.93 9.64
N PHE A 496 0.27 -7.93 8.33
CA PHE A 496 -1.00 -7.41 7.79
C PHE A 496 -2.20 -8.15 8.35
N ASN A 497 -2.18 -9.48 8.33
CA ASN A 497 -3.25 -10.34 8.86
C ASN A 497 -3.51 -10.08 10.34
N LYS A 498 -2.47 -9.81 11.12
CA LYS A 498 -2.57 -9.59 12.56
C LYS A 498 -3.06 -8.18 12.93
N TYR A 499 -2.56 -7.15 12.27
CA TYR A 499 -2.74 -5.76 12.73
C TYR A 499 -3.73 -4.94 11.90
N THR A 500 -4.11 -5.40 10.70
CA THR A 500 -4.92 -4.60 9.77
C THR A 500 -6.21 -5.30 9.30
N ARG A 501 -6.34 -6.61 9.52
CA ARG A 501 -7.53 -7.41 9.14
C ARG A 501 -8.75 -7.03 9.99
N VAL A 502 -9.87 -6.70 9.35
CA VAL A 502 -11.13 -6.35 10.04
C VAL A 502 -12.07 -7.56 10.07
N PRO A 503 -12.64 -7.96 11.23
CA PRO A 503 -13.41 -9.21 11.36
C PRO A 503 -14.60 -9.35 10.41
N SER A 504 -15.26 -8.24 10.05
CA SER A 504 -16.41 -8.27 9.13
C SER A 504 -16.06 -8.47 7.66
N GLY A 505 -14.78 -8.38 7.28
CA GLY A 505 -14.34 -8.31 5.89
C GLY A 505 -13.55 -7.03 5.65
N GLY A 506 -12.50 -7.11 4.83
CA GLY A 506 -11.61 -5.99 4.55
C GLY A 506 -10.36 -5.92 5.43
N TYR A 507 -9.42 -5.08 4.99
CA TYR A 507 -8.21 -4.66 5.69
C TYR A 507 -8.21 -3.14 5.79
N THR A 508 -7.56 -2.57 6.79
CA THR A 508 -7.60 -1.13 7.04
C THR A 508 -6.22 -0.55 7.25
N SER A 509 -5.97 0.61 6.65
CA SER A 509 -4.83 1.45 6.98
C SER A 509 -4.79 1.70 8.50
N ILE A 510 -3.59 1.80 9.07
CA ILE A 510 -3.38 2.05 10.50
C ILE A 510 -2.61 3.34 10.74
N SER A 511 -2.84 3.99 11.88
CA SER A 511 -2.25 5.29 12.21
C SER A 511 -0.91 5.17 12.92
N ASN A 512 -0.61 4.01 13.53
CA ASN A 512 0.56 3.85 14.37
C ASN A 512 1.16 2.44 14.34
N VAL A 513 2.19 2.24 13.51
CA VAL A 513 2.99 1.00 13.45
C VAL A 513 3.87 0.74 14.69
N ARG A 514 3.97 1.72 15.60
CA ARG A 514 4.73 1.61 16.85
C ARG A 514 3.91 1.06 18.02
N ASP A 515 2.60 0.85 17.84
CA ASP A 515 1.69 0.42 18.91
C ASP A 515 0.91 -0.84 18.49
N PRO A 516 1.42 -2.04 18.80
CA PRO A 516 0.76 -3.29 18.44
C PRO A 516 -0.50 -3.57 19.28
N VAL A 517 -0.73 -2.82 20.36
CA VAL A 517 -1.92 -2.97 21.20
C VAL A 517 -3.06 -2.11 20.65
N ASN A 518 -2.74 -0.91 20.15
CA ASN A 518 -3.68 0.01 19.56
C ASN A 518 -3.12 0.67 18.27
N PRO A 519 -3.12 -0.05 17.14
CA PRO A 519 -2.53 0.44 15.88
C PRO A 519 -3.31 1.62 15.27
N GLY A 520 -4.52 1.90 15.76
CA GLY A 520 -5.34 3.04 15.35
C GLY A 520 -5.86 2.95 13.91
N PRO A 521 -6.87 2.09 13.62
CA PRO A 521 -7.47 1.96 12.30
C PRO A 521 -7.92 3.30 11.71
N ARG A 522 -7.65 3.53 10.42
CA ARG A 522 -8.03 4.74 9.67
C ARG A 522 -9.34 4.57 8.88
N ASP A 523 -9.89 3.35 8.90
CA ASP A 523 -11.16 3.02 8.24
C ASP A 523 -11.14 3.25 6.72
N LYS A 524 -10.07 2.77 6.07
CA LYS A 524 -9.88 2.86 4.62
C LYS A 524 -9.05 1.66 4.12
N MET A 525 -9.58 0.95 3.14
CA MET A 525 -8.86 -0.05 2.34
C MET A 525 -8.55 0.60 0.99
N GLU A 526 -7.29 0.92 0.77
CA GLU A 526 -6.81 1.48 -0.50
C GLU A 526 -6.92 0.43 -1.61
N SER A 527 -7.24 0.86 -2.84
CA SER A 527 -7.47 -0.08 -3.96
C SER A 527 -6.22 -0.92 -4.26
N PHE A 528 -5.04 -0.30 -4.18
CA PHE A 528 -3.74 -0.96 -4.38
C PHE A 528 -3.45 -2.08 -3.40
N PHE A 529 -4.17 -2.21 -2.28
CA PHE A 529 -4.00 -3.40 -1.44
C PHE A 529 -4.40 -4.67 -2.22
N LEU A 530 -5.46 -4.57 -3.03
CA LEU A 530 -5.90 -5.64 -3.92
C LEU A 530 -5.20 -5.60 -5.28
N GLY A 531 -4.98 -4.41 -5.83
CA GLY A 531 -4.31 -4.24 -7.12
C GLY A 531 -2.84 -4.65 -7.08
N GLU A 532 -2.13 -4.36 -6.00
CA GLU A 532 -0.67 -4.49 -5.94
C GLU A 532 -0.21 -5.41 -4.83
N THR A 533 -0.49 -5.08 -3.56
CA THR A 533 0.11 -5.73 -2.40
C THR A 533 -0.14 -7.24 -2.41
N LEU A 534 -1.40 -7.67 -2.58
CA LEU A 534 -1.74 -9.09 -2.65
C LEU A 534 -1.32 -9.75 -3.98
N LYS A 535 -1.29 -9.01 -5.09
CA LYS A 535 -0.78 -9.52 -6.37
C LYS A 535 0.70 -9.87 -6.26
N TYR A 536 1.53 -8.97 -5.73
CA TYR A 536 2.96 -9.22 -5.54
C TYR A 536 3.23 -10.30 -4.49
N PHE A 537 2.45 -10.40 -3.40
CA PHE A 537 2.58 -11.55 -2.49
C PHE A 537 2.31 -12.88 -3.20
N TYR A 538 1.27 -12.95 -4.02
CA TYR A 538 0.95 -14.16 -4.77
C TYR A 538 2.08 -14.52 -5.75
N LEU A 539 2.58 -13.54 -6.51
CA LEU A 539 3.66 -13.74 -7.46
C LEU A 539 5.01 -14.09 -6.80
N LEU A 540 5.27 -13.55 -5.61
CA LEU A 540 6.44 -13.85 -4.79
C LEU A 540 6.43 -15.31 -4.31
N PHE A 541 5.28 -15.81 -3.86
CA PHE A 541 5.15 -17.19 -3.36
C PHE A 541 4.89 -18.22 -4.46
N SER A 542 4.59 -17.79 -5.68
CA SER A 542 4.39 -18.69 -6.83
C SER A 542 5.68 -19.42 -7.19
N ASP A 543 5.62 -20.75 -7.24
CA ASP A 543 6.69 -21.58 -7.80
C ASP A 543 6.70 -21.58 -9.33
N ASP A 544 5.60 -21.17 -9.96
CA ASP A 544 5.56 -20.91 -11.40
C ASP A 544 6.26 -19.58 -11.70
N LEU A 545 7.48 -19.69 -12.23
CA LEU A 545 8.31 -18.57 -12.66
C LEU A 545 7.98 -18.08 -14.08
N GLU A 546 7.16 -18.82 -14.83
CA GLU A 546 6.65 -18.39 -16.14
C GLU A 546 5.37 -17.57 -16.01
N LEU A 547 4.62 -17.74 -14.91
CA LEU A 547 3.51 -16.86 -14.55
C LEU A 547 4.00 -15.42 -14.52
N LEU A 548 3.51 -14.62 -15.49
CA LEU A 548 3.91 -13.24 -15.75
C LEU A 548 5.43 -13.07 -15.80
N SER A 549 6.09 -13.89 -16.62
CA SER A 549 7.54 -13.78 -16.87
C SER A 549 7.94 -12.33 -17.19
N LEU A 550 9.01 -11.87 -16.52
CA LEU A 550 9.57 -10.53 -16.65
C LEU A 550 10.31 -10.30 -17.98
N ASP A 551 10.44 -11.35 -18.80
CA ASP A 551 10.92 -11.26 -20.19
C ASP A 551 9.76 -11.01 -21.18
N LYS A 552 8.50 -11.18 -20.73
CA LYS A 552 7.29 -11.06 -21.56
C LYS A 552 6.42 -9.87 -21.14
N TYR A 553 6.46 -9.49 -19.86
CA TYR A 553 5.63 -8.43 -19.29
C TYR A 553 6.47 -7.40 -18.55
N VAL A 554 5.98 -6.17 -18.55
CA VAL A 554 6.39 -5.11 -17.65
C VAL A 554 5.17 -4.65 -16.86
N PHE A 555 5.29 -4.61 -15.53
CA PHE A 555 4.22 -4.12 -14.66
C PHE A 555 4.19 -2.61 -14.70
N ASN A 556 3.02 -1.98 -14.89
CA ASN A 556 2.88 -0.55 -14.67
C ASN A 556 3.07 -0.20 -13.17
N THR A 557 3.01 1.08 -12.80
CA THR A 557 3.28 1.53 -11.42
C THR A 557 2.13 1.23 -10.44
N GLU A 558 1.04 0.60 -10.89
CA GLU A 558 -0.03 0.04 -10.04
C GLU A 558 -0.15 -1.49 -10.24
N ALA A 559 0.99 -2.15 -10.49
CA ALA A 559 1.13 -3.60 -10.64
C ALA A 559 0.27 -4.26 -11.74
N HIS A 560 -0.15 -3.52 -12.77
CA HIS A 560 -0.88 -4.07 -13.89
C HIS A 560 0.08 -4.50 -15.02
N PRO A 561 0.15 -5.81 -15.37
CA PRO A 561 1.12 -6.32 -16.34
C PRO A 561 0.74 -5.99 -17.79
N LEU A 562 1.62 -5.26 -18.49
CA LEU A 562 1.51 -4.96 -19.92
C LEU A 562 2.57 -5.73 -20.72
N PRO A 563 2.29 -6.15 -21.96
CA PRO A 563 3.24 -6.94 -22.75
C PRO A 563 4.44 -6.10 -23.20
N ILE A 564 5.62 -6.73 -23.20
CA ILE A 564 6.81 -6.20 -23.86
C ILE A 564 6.65 -6.36 -25.37
N TRP A 565 7.00 -5.32 -26.13
CA TRP A 565 6.92 -5.34 -27.58
C TRP A 565 8.12 -6.08 -28.14
N GLN A 566 7.93 -7.38 -28.40
CA GLN A 566 8.95 -8.19 -29.05
C GLN A 566 9.22 -7.62 -30.45
N LEU A 567 10.49 -7.31 -30.71
CA LEU A 567 10.93 -7.05 -32.08
C LEU A 567 10.70 -8.32 -32.91
N PRO A 568 10.21 -8.21 -34.16
CA PRO A 568 10.15 -9.37 -35.04
C PRO A 568 11.57 -9.98 -35.14
N PRO A 569 11.69 -11.32 -35.11
CA PRO A 569 13.00 -11.96 -35.22
C PRO A 569 13.70 -11.47 -36.50
N VAL A 570 14.93 -10.97 -36.33
CA VAL A 570 15.80 -10.45 -37.40
C VAL A 570 16.23 -11.56 -38.34
#